data_AF-A0A424KI00-F1
#
_entry.id   AF-A0A424KI00-F1
#
_cell.length_a   1.000
_cell.length_b   1.000
_cell.length_c   1.000
_cell.angle_alpha   90.00
_cell.angle_beta   90.00
_cell.angle_gamma   90.00
#
_symmetry.space_group_name_H-M   'P 1'
#
loop_
_entity.id
_entity.type
_entity.pdbx_description
1 polymer ?
#
loop_
_entity_poly.entity_id
_entity_poly.type
_entity_poly.pdbx_seq_one_letter_code
_entity_poly.pdbx_strand_id
1 'polypeptide(L)'
;MEDLDLQIENYNLKDLLNLFHLKHNFDKKDLKKAKEMALKTHPDKSRLDKEVFLFFLKAYKRIENIYNFRIKKEQDIYNAEYTSDLGNITSESDKLLLKKLHGKSVRDFNKWFNEMFEKTKIRDKENETGYGEWFKEEMEDVGTVKSLNDFGKFFNKKKTQQKALIKHSDVNGLNGDSGGYNLNRENTVEQYSSHIFSKLQYEDLKKAHTETVVPVTEEDFINKEKYRNIDELNRARENQDVSAMSLKSSKKILENRKIKDDELAAITAFNLLKQQEEVEKSNKEWWMHLKQLNN
;
A
#
# COMPACT_ATOMS: atom_id res chain seq x y z
N MET A 1 4.91 -33.29 -4.69
CA MET A 1 6.02 -32.44 -4.20
C MET A 1 6.95 -32.02 -5.35
N GLU A 2 6.50 -32.07 -6.61
CA GLU A 2 7.34 -31.78 -7.79
C GLU A 2 7.09 -30.38 -8.39
N ASP A 3 6.43 -29.48 -7.66
CA ASP A 3 6.11 -28.14 -8.17
C ASP A 3 6.22 -27.07 -7.06
N LEU A 4 7.24 -27.20 -6.20
CA LEU A 4 7.53 -26.20 -5.19
C LEU A 4 8.52 -25.18 -5.79
N ASP A 5 8.10 -23.93 -5.94
CA ASP A 5 8.99 -22.87 -6.35
C ASP A 5 10.03 -22.60 -5.25
N LEU A 6 11.30 -22.80 -5.57
CA LEU A 6 12.42 -22.60 -4.65
C LEU A 6 12.90 -21.14 -4.62
N GLN A 7 12.30 -20.26 -5.42
CA GLN A 7 12.59 -18.83 -5.44
C GLN A 7 11.75 -18.12 -4.38
N ILE A 8 12.38 -17.81 -3.25
CA ILE A 8 11.72 -17.14 -2.12
C ILE A 8 11.19 -15.75 -2.48
N GLU A 9 11.75 -15.12 -3.51
CA GLU A 9 11.36 -13.82 -4.05
C GLU A 9 9.93 -13.81 -4.63
N ASN A 10 9.43 -14.96 -5.09
CA ASN A 10 8.10 -15.06 -5.70
C ASN A 10 6.97 -15.22 -4.65
N TYR A 11 7.33 -15.47 -3.39
CA TYR A 11 6.38 -15.70 -2.31
C TYR A 11 5.92 -14.39 -1.67
N ASN A 12 4.60 -14.20 -1.62
CA ASN A 12 3.99 -13.11 -0.84
C ASN A 12 3.88 -13.52 0.64
N LEU A 13 3.47 -12.56 1.50
CA LEU A 13 3.29 -12.82 2.93
C LEU A 13 2.32 -13.99 3.20
N LYS A 14 1.20 -14.07 2.47
CA LYS A 14 0.19 -15.11 2.65
C LYS A 14 0.76 -16.49 2.32
N ASP A 15 1.56 -16.60 1.26
CA ASP A 15 2.20 -17.84 0.86
C ASP A 15 3.25 -18.29 1.88
N LEU A 16 4.05 -17.34 2.42
CA LEU A 16 5.00 -17.63 3.49
C LEU A 16 4.30 -18.09 4.78
N LEU A 17 3.19 -17.46 5.16
CA LEU A 17 2.42 -17.88 6.33
C LEU A 17 1.78 -19.25 6.12
N ASN A 18 1.23 -19.50 4.93
CA ASN A 18 0.64 -20.78 4.57
C ASN A 18 1.67 -21.92 4.56
N LEU A 19 2.91 -21.64 4.12
CA LEU A 19 4.02 -22.60 4.09
C LEU A 19 4.31 -23.21 5.48
N PHE A 20 4.12 -22.42 6.54
CA PHE A 20 4.33 -22.85 7.93
C PHE A 20 3.02 -23.04 8.72
N HIS A 21 1.87 -22.97 8.04
CA HIS A 21 0.53 -23.04 8.64
C HIS A 21 0.31 -22.00 9.77
N LEU A 22 0.77 -20.77 9.53
CA LEU A 22 0.68 -19.65 10.46
C LEU A 22 -0.51 -18.74 10.14
N LYS A 23 -1.07 -18.12 11.17
CA LYS A 23 -2.00 -16.98 11.04
C LYS A 23 -1.22 -15.67 10.97
N HIS A 24 -1.85 -14.58 10.53
CA HIS A 24 -1.22 -13.25 10.50
C HIS A 24 -0.75 -12.76 11.89
N ASN A 25 -1.46 -13.14 12.95
CA ASN A 25 -1.16 -12.79 14.34
C ASN A 25 -0.39 -13.89 15.09
N PHE A 26 0.61 -14.50 14.44
CA PHE A 26 1.39 -15.59 15.05
C PHE A 26 2.28 -15.14 16.23
N ASP A 27 2.42 -16.02 17.22
CA ASP A 27 3.15 -15.78 18.47
C ASP A 27 4.52 -16.49 18.51
N LYS A 28 5.32 -16.25 19.56
CA LYS A 28 6.60 -16.95 19.82
C LYS A 28 6.49 -18.48 19.77
N LYS A 29 5.36 -19.04 20.20
CA LYS A 29 5.12 -20.50 20.16
C LYS A 29 4.99 -21.00 18.73
N ASP A 30 4.32 -20.24 17.88
CA ASP A 30 4.14 -20.60 16.47
C ASP A 30 5.44 -20.40 15.69
N LEU A 31 6.24 -19.38 16.04
CA LEU A 31 7.59 -19.22 15.50
C LEU A 31 8.51 -20.41 15.84
N LYS A 32 8.39 -20.99 17.05
CA LYS A 32 9.12 -22.22 17.40
C LYS A 32 8.69 -23.41 16.53
N LYS A 33 7.38 -23.58 16.29
CA LYS A 33 6.88 -24.64 15.40
C LYS A 33 7.37 -24.45 13.96
N ALA A 34 7.37 -23.22 13.47
CA ALA A 34 7.91 -22.90 12.15
C ALA A 34 9.41 -23.26 12.04
N LYS A 35 10.19 -22.96 13.10
CA LYS A 35 11.60 -23.35 13.20
C LYS A 35 11.78 -24.86 13.15
N GLU A 36 10.99 -25.60 13.93
CA GLU A 36 11.03 -27.05 13.93
C GLU A 36 10.69 -27.65 12.56
N MET A 37 9.70 -27.07 11.86
CA MET A 37 9.34 -27.47 10.50
C MET A 37 10.50 -27.26 9.53
N ALA A 38 11.13 -26.08 9.54
CA ALA A 38 12.30 -25.82 8.71
C ALA A 38 13.46 -26.79 9.01
N LEU A 39 13.73 -27.09 10.28
CA LEU A 39 14.79 -28.04 10.67
C LEU A 39 14.49 -29.49 10.27
N LYS A 40 13.23 -29.88 10.15
CA LYS A 40 12.84 -31.21 9.65
C LYS A 40 13.12 -31.39 8.17
N THR A 41 13.19 -30.31 7.40
CA THR A 41 13.56 -30.34 5.97
C THR A 41 15.06 -30.51 5.72
N HIS A 42 15.88 -30.65 6.76
CA HIS A 42 17.32 -30.88 6.60
C HIS A 42 17.57 -32.17 5.79
N PRO A 43 18.56 -32.20 4.86
CA PRO A 43 18.83 -33.36 4.00
C PRO A 43 19.06 -34.65 4.78
N ASP A 44 19.74 -34.54 5.93
CA ASP A 44 20.01 -35.66 6.84
C ASP A 44 18.75 -36.33 7.43
N LYS A 45 17.65 -35.56 7.58
CA LYS A 45 16.41 -36.04 8.21
C LYS A 45 15.32 -36.39 7.20
N SER A 46 15.24 -35.62 6.12
CA SER A 46 14.17 -35.71 5.12
C SER A 46 14.59 -36.43 3.84
N ARG A 47 15.90 -36.62 3.61
CA ARG A 47 16.50 -37.07 2.34
C ARG A 47 16.12 -36.19 1.14
N LEU A 48 15.65 -34.97 1.40
CA LEU A 48 15.36 -33.97 0.38
C LEU A 48 16.64 -33.23 -0.03
N ASP A 49 16.59 -32.60 -1.19
CA ASP A 49 17.73 -31.83 -1.69
C ASP A 49 18.05 -30.63 -0.78
N LYS A 50 19.32 -30.25 -0.77
CA LYS A 50 19.85 -29.13 0.01
C LYS A 50 19.13 -27.82 -0.32
N GLU A 51 18.69 -27.64 -1.56
CA GLU A 51 17.97 -26.45 -2.01
C GLU A 51 16.64 -26.27 -1.28
N VAL A 52 15.90 -27.35 -1.03
CA VAL A 52 14.65 -27.33 -0.27
C VAL A 52 14.91 -26.85 1.16
N PHE A 53 15.95 -27.37 1.82
CA PHE A 53 16.31 -26.92 3.17
C PHE A 53 16.70 -25.43 3.19
N LEU A 54 17.50 -24.98 2.22
CA LEU A 54 17.89 -23.57 2.11
C LEU A 54 16.68 -22.67 1.89
N PHE A 55 15.71 -23.10 1.09
CA PHE A 55 14.45 -22.40 0.88
C PHE A 55 13.66 -22.26 2.20
N PHE A 56 13.41 -23.36 2.91
CA PHE A 56 12.67 -23.32 4.19
C PHE A 56 13.40 -22.50 5.25
N LEU A 57 14.73 -22.53 5.28
CA LEU A 57 15.52 -21.71 6.20
C LEU A 57 15.41 -20.22 5.88
N LYS A 58 15.47 -19.84 4.59
CA LYS A 58 15.26 -18.45 4.14
C LYS A 58 13.83 -17.99 4.46
N ALA A 59 12.83 -18.82 4.19
CA ALA A 59 11.43 -18.53 4.48
C ALA A 59 11.20 -18.32 5.99
N TYR A 60 11.77 -19.19 6.83
CA TYR A 60 11.72 -19.04 8.28
C TYR A 60 12.37 -17.72 8.76
N LYS A 61 13.56 -17.39 8.25
CA LYS A 61 14.25 -16.13 8.61
C LYS A 61 13.42 -14.89 8.27
N ARG A 62 12.73 -14.89 7.12
CA ARG A 62 11.81 -13.81 6.75
C ARG A 62 10.67 -13.67 7.76
N ILE A 63 10.05 -14.77 8.17
CA ILE A 63 8.97 -14.77 9.18
C ILE A 63 9.48 -14.30 10.55
N GLU A 64 10.69 -14.73 10.94
CA GLU A 64 11.35 -14.27 12.16
C GLU A 64 11.63 -12.76 12.13
N ASN A 65 12.09 -12.22 11.00
CA ASN A 65 12.30 -10.79 10.84
C ASN A 65 10.99 -9.99 10.95
N ILE A 66 9.91 -10.48 10.35
CA ILE A 66 8.57 -9.86 10.46
C ILE A 66 8.11 -9.85 11.92
N TYR A 67 8.27 -10.96 12.64
CA TYR A 67 7.92 -11.06 14.05
C TYR A 67 8.72 -10.08 14.92
N ASN A 68 10.04 -10.02 14.72
CA ASN A 68 10.91 -9.10 15.45
C ASN A 68 10.56 -7.63 15.16
N PHE A 69 10.23 -7.30 13.91
CA PHE A 69 9.78 -5.97 13.52
C PHE A 69 8.47 -5.58 14.25
N ARG A 70 7.52 -6.51 14.34
CA ARG A 70 6.25 -6.31 15.08
C ARG A 70 6.50 -6.07 16.58
N ILE A 71 7.37 -6.84 17.22
CA ILE A 71 7.66 -6.70 18.65
C ILE A 71 8.44 -5.43 18.99
N LYS A 72 9.43 -5.05 18.17
CA LYS A 72 10.19 -3.82 18.40
C LYS A 72 9.28 -2.59 18.46
N LYS A 73 8.23 -2.56 17.62
CA LYS A 73 7.19 -1.53 17.67
C LYS A 73 6.48 -1.46 19.04
N GLU A 74 6.31 -2.57 19.74
CA GLU A 74 5.66 -2.60 21.06
C GLU A 74 6.61 -2.17 22.20
N GLN A 75 7.91 -2.37 22.04
CA GLN A 75 8.91 -2.16 23.10
C GLN A 75 9.56 -0.76 23.06
N ASP A 76 9.73 -0.15 21.88
CA ASP A 76 10.60 1.03 21.69
C ASP A 76 9.88 2.40 21.71
N ILE A 77 8.56 2.46 21.92
CA ILE A 77 7.82 3.76 21.89
C ILE A 77 8.29 4.71 23.01
N TYR A 78 8.79 4.18 24.13
CA TYR A 78 9.09 4.99 25.32
C TYR A 78 10.58 5.37 25.48
N ASN A 79 11.51 4.74 24.76
CA ASN A 79 12.97 4.89 24.98
C ASN A 79 13.80 4.93 23.68
N ALA A 80 13.28 5.50 22.59
CA ALA A 80 14.06 5.67 21.37
C ALA A 80 15.07 6.82 21.51
N GLU A 81 16.33 6.52 21.79
CA GLU A 81 17.43 7.47 21.58
C GLU A 81 17.67 7.63 20.08
N TYR A 82 17.27 8.78 19.53
CA TYR A 82 17.61 9.15 18.16
C TYR A 82 19.09 9.53 18.12
N THR A 83 19.96 8.59 17.75
CA THR A 83 21.34 8.91 17.40
C THR A 83 21.33 9.72 16.09
N SER A 84 21.70 11.00 16.16
CA SER A 84 21.92 11.83 14.96
C SER A 84 23.10 11.36 14.13
N ASP A 85 23.93 10.47 14.68
CA ASP A 85 24.94 9.74 13.95
C ASP A 85 24.28 8.71 13.05
N LEU A 86 24.03 9.09 11.79
CA LEU A 86 23.83 8.13 10.70
C LEU A 86 25.09 7.26 10.47
N GLY A 87 26.16 7.44 11.24
CA GLY A 87 27.48 6.90 10.96
C GLY A 87 28.00 7.42 9.62
N ASN A 88 29.30 7.26 9.37
CA ASN A 88 29.79 7.38 7.99
C ASN A 88 29.23 6.17 7.21
N ILE A 89 28.05 6.33 6.59
CA ILE A 89 27.47 5.34 5.67
C ILE A 89 28.46 5.05 4.52
N THR A 90 29.35 6.00 4.25
CA THR A 90 30.40 5.92 3.24
C THR A 90 31.69 5.41 3.86
N SER A 91 32.12 4.20 3.47
CA SER A 91 33.41 3.67 3.88
C SER A 91 34.56 4.51 3.29
N GLU A 92 35.77 4.45 3.88
CA GLU A 92 36.95 5.11 3.31
C GLU A 92 37.21 4.65 1.85
N SER A 93 36.84 3.42 1.50
CA SER A 93 36.93 2.91 0.13
C SER A 93 35.94 3.58 -0.82
N ASP A 94 34.73 3.88 -0.35
CA ASP A 94 33.70 4.56 -1.14
C ASP A 94 34.07 6.02 -1.39
N LYS A 95 34.73 6.68 -0.41
CA LYS A 95 35.30 8.03 -0.59
C LYS A 95 36.35 8.08 -1.68
N LEU A 96 37.20 7.06 -1.79
CA LEU A 96 38.20 6.96 -2.87
C LEU A 96 37.56 6.74 -4.24
N LEU A 97 36.47 5.98 -4.30
CA LEU A 97 35.73 5.75 -5.54
C LEU A 97 35.03 7.03 -6.02
N LEU A 98 34.47 7.83 -5.11
CA LEU A 98 33.86 9.12 -5.42
C LEU A 98 34.88 10.10 -6.02
N LYS A 99 36.17 10.03 -5.64
CA LYS A 99 37.24 10.85 -6.25
C LYS A 99 37.34 10.68 -7.76
N LYS A 100 36.95 9.53 -8.33
CA LYS A 100 36.94 9.30 -9.79
C LYS A 100 35.91 10.16 -10.54
N LEU A 101 34.92 10.71 -9.84
CA LEU A 101 33.93 11.61 -10.41
C LEU A 101 34.39 13.07 -10.43
N HIS A 102 35.42 13.41 -9.65
CA HIS A 102 35.99 14.75 -9.65
C HIS A 102 36.72 15.01 -10.98
N GLY A 103 36.43 16.15 -11.60
CA GLY A 103 37.03 16.56 -12.89
C GLY A 103 36.17 16.27 -14.12
N LYS A 104 35.02 15.60 -13.98
CA LYS A 104 34.02 15.50 -15.07
C LYS A 104 33.33 16.85 -15.28
N SER A 105 33.00 17.18 -16.53
CA SER A 105 32.16 18.34 -16.81
C SER A 105 30.75 18.13 -16.24
N VAL A 106 30.03 19.22 -15.94
CA VAL A 106 28.65 19.16 -15.43
C VAL A 106 27.75 18.34 -16.37
N ARG A 107 27.95 18.49 -17.69
CA ARG A 107 27.16 17.76 -18.70
C ARG A 107 27.44 16.26 -18.67
N ASP A 108 28.70 15.87 -18.56
CA ASP A 108 29.10 14.46 -18.54
C ASP A 108 28.70 13.80 -17.22
N PHE A 109 28.80 14.54 -16.11
CA PHE A 109 28.32 14.09 -14.81
C PHE A 109 26.81 13.84 -14.85
N ASN A 110 26.01 14.79 -15.33
CA ASN A 110 24.56 14.63 -15.40
C ASN A 110 24.15 13.47 -16.30
N LYS A 111 24.84 13.30 -17.45
CA LYS A 111 24.58 12.16 -18.34
C LYS A 111 24.88 10.84 -17.65
N TRP A 112 26.05 10.72 -17.04
CA TRP A 112 26.44 9.54 -16.27
C TRP A 112 25.48 9.27 -15.10
N PHE A 113 25.13 10.29 -14.32
CA PHE A 113 24.24 10.18 -13.18
C PHE A 113 22.87 9.68 -13.61
N ASN A 114 22.29 10.25 -14.66
CA ASN A 114 20.99 9.83 -15.17
C ASN A 114 21.04 8.38 -15.68
N GLU A 115 22.08 7.99 -16.44
CA GLU A 115 22.25 6.61 -16.89
C GLU A 115 22.41 5.62 -15.72
N MET A 116 23.13 6.02 -14.68
CA MET A 116 23.31 5.24 -13.47
C MET A 116 22.02 5.12 -12.67
N PHE A 117 21.32 6.24 -12.50
CA PHE A 117 20.05 6.31 -11.80
C PHE A 117 19.01 5.42 -12.48
N GLU A 118 18.86 5.49 -13.80
CA GLU A 118 17.89 4.65 -14.52
C GLU A 118 18.20 3.15 -14.43
N LYS A 119 19.47 2.77 -14.24
CA LYS A 119 19.88 1.37 -14.04
C LYS A 119 19.56 0.85 -12.65
N THR A 120 19.73 1.68 -11.62
CA THR A 120 19.64 1.25 -10.21
C THR A 120 18.32 1.66 -9.55
N LYS A 121 17.53 2.53 -10.17
CA LYS A 121 16.25 2.99 -9.62
C LYS A 121 15.35 1.80 -9.32
N ILE A 122 14.83 1.76 -8.10
CA ILE A 122 13.81 0.78 -7.72
C ILE A 122 12.53 1.13 -8.45
N ARG A 123 12.02 0.13 -9.18
CA ARG A 123 10.74 0.20 -9.89
C ARG A 123 9.67 -0.38 -8.99
N ASP A 124 8.80 0.49 -8.48
CA ASP A 124 7.62 0.10 -7.75
C ASP A 124 6.37 0.70 -8.41
N LYS A 125 5.21 0.13 -8.09
CA LYS A 125 3.93 0.61 -8.63
C LYS A 125 3.74 2.09 -8.36
N GLU A 126 4.10 2.60 -7.18
CA GLU A 126 3.95 4.01 -6.84
C GLU A 126 4.77 4.94 -7.75
N ASN A 127 6.03 4.59 -8.07
CA ASN A 127 6.88 5.41 -8.94
C ASN A 127 6.55 5.27 -10.43
N GLU A 128 5.85 4.20 -10.83
CA GLU A 128 5.51 3.92 -12.22
C GLU A 128 4.05 4.27 -12.56
N THR A 129 3.15 4.25 -11.56
CA THR A 129 1.71 4.50 -11.76
C THR A 129 1.37 5.90 -11.26
N GLY A 130 1.02 6.77 -12.21
CA GLY A 130 0.53 8.10 -11.92
C GLY A 130 -0.40 8.56 -13.03
N TYR A 131 -0.98 9.75 -12.88
CA TYR A 131 -1.89 10.29 -13.89
C TYR A 131 -1.19 10.82 -15.14
N GLY A 132 0.12 10.62 -15.30
CA GLY A 132 0.89 11.19 -16.40
C GLY A 132 0.46 10.72 -17.78
N GLU A 133 0.12 9.44 -17.96
CA GLU A 133 -0.40 8.92 -19.23
C GLU A 133 -1.83 9.39 -19.46
N TRP A 134 -2.71 9.18 -18.48
CA TRP A 134 -4.10 9.65 -18.52
C TRP A 134 -4.24 11.16 -18.77
N PHE A 135 -3.33 11.99 -18.24
CA PHE A 135 -3.35 13.45 -18.43
C PHE A 135 -2.87 13.89 -19.83
N LYS A 136 -2.08 13.04 -20.51
CA LYS A 136 -1.61 13.29 -21.89
C LYS A 136 -2.63 12.85 -22.92
N GLU A 137 -3.50 11.90 -22.60
CA GLU A 137 -4.62 11.52 -23.45
C GLU A 137 -5.56 12.72 -23.60
N GLU A 138 -5.89 13.10 -24.84
CA GLU A 138 -6.93 14.10 -25.07
C GLU A 138 -8.23 13.59 -24.44
N MET A 139 -8.82 14.40 -23.54
CA MET A 139 -10.08 14.05 -22.90
C MET A 139 -11.12 13.77 -23.98
N GLU A 140 -11.82 12.63 -23.84
CA GLU A 140 -12.92 12.23 -24.73
C GLU A 140 -13.79 13.45 -25.07
N ASP A 141 -13.93 13.66 -26.38
CA ASP A 141 -14.76 14.69 -27.01
C ASP A 141 -16.08 14.81 -26.25
N VAL A 142 -16.25 15.93 -25.53
CA VAL A 142 -17.49 16.27 -24.82
C VAL A 142 -18.50 16.60 -25.91
N GLY A 143 -19.10 15.55 -26.47
CA GLY A 143 -19.81 15.59 -27.75
C GLY A 143 -20.64 16.86 -27.92
N THR A 144 -20.43 17.54 -29.05
CA THR A 144 -21.07 18.82 -29.38
C THR A 144 -22.58 18.83 -29.11
N VAL A 145 -23.01 19.45 -28.02
CA VAL A 145 -24.44 19.63 -27.71
C VAL A 145 -24.97 20.82 -28.51
N LYS A 146 -25.96 20.57 -29.37
CA LYS A 146 -26.51 21.59 -30.30
C LYS A 146 -27.77 22.30 -29.76
N SER A 147 -28.39 21.82 -28.68
CA SER A 147 -29.66 22.33 -28.13
C SER A 147 -29.76 22.18 -26.60
N LEU A 148 -30.53 23.07 -25.96
CA LEU A 148 -30.79 23.05 -24.51
C LEU A 148 -31.47 21.76 -24.02
N ASN A 149 -32.36 21.16 -24.83
CA ASN A 149 -33.02 19.91 -24.45
C ASN A 149 -32.06 18.71 -24.51
N ASP A 150 -31.13 18.74 -25.48
CA ASP A 150 -30.06 17.74 -25.58
C ASP A 150 -29.06 17.88 -24.44
N PHE A 151 -28.88 19.10 -23.91
CA PHE A 151 -28.06 19.36 -22.73
C PHE A 151 -28.60 18.65 -21.48
N GLY A 152 -29.92 18.67 -21.28
CA GLY A 152 -30.56 17.96 -20.16
C GLY A 152 -30.33 16.44 -20.22
N LYS A 153 -30.48 15.85 -21.42
CA LYS A 153 -30.20 14.41 -21.64
C LYS A 153 -28.73 14.08 -21.43
N PHE A 154 -27.83 14.93 -21.91
CA PHE A 154 -26.38 14.77 -21.73
C PHE A 154 -26.00 14.80 -20.24
N PHE A 155 -26.51 15.77 -19.48
CA PHE A 155 -26.27 15.87 -18.04
C PHE A 155 -26.80 14.65 -17.28
N ASN A 156 -28.03 14.20 -17.57
CA ASN A 156 -28.59 13.01 -16.93
C ASN A 156 -27.78 11.76 -17.25
N LYS A 157 -27.33 11.58 -18.50
CA LYS A 157 -26.43 10.48 -18.87
C LYS A 157 -25.13 10.52 -18.06
N LYS A 158 -24.51 11.70 -17.95
CA LYS A 158 -23.25 11.89 -17.20
C LYS A 158 -23.43 11.60 -15.70
N LYS A 159 -24.54 12.05 -15.10
CA LYS A 159 -24.90 11.76 -13.71
C LYS A 159 -25.06 10.26 -13.47
N THR A 160 -25.74 9.54 -14.36
CA THR A 160 -25.94 8.09 -14.25
C THR A 160 -24.60 7.34 -14.37
N GLN A 161 -23.75 7.73 -15.32
CA GLN A 161 -22.41 7.15 -15.48
C GLN A 161 -21.55 7.37 -14.24
N GLN A 162 -21.52 8.59 -13.70
CA GLN A 162 -20.76 8.89 -12.48
C GLN A 162 -21.31 8.15 -11.26
N LYS A 163 -22.64 8.05 -11.13
CA LYS A 163 -23.27 7.28 -10.04
C LYS A 163 -22.81 5.82 -10.01
N ALA A 164 -22.64 5.19 -11.18
CA ALA A 164 -22.15 3.82 -11.27
C ALA A 164 -20.70 3.65 -10.81
N LEU A 165 -19.91 4.72 -10.81
CA LEU A 165 -18.50 4.71 -10.42
C LEU A 165 -18.29 4.97 -8.91
N ILE A 166 -19.29 5.52 -8.21
CA ILE A 166 -19.13 5.94 -6.82
C ILE A 166 -19.20 4.74 -5.89
N LYS A 167 -18.09 4.49 -5.21
CA LYS A 167 -17.96 3.48 -4.17
C LYS A 167 -18.77 3.90 -2.93
N HIS A 168 -19.85 3.17 -2.64
CA HIS A 168 -20.57 3.34 -1.38
C HIS A 168 -19.70 2.81 -0.23
N SER A 169 -19.29 3.70 0.66
CA SER A 169 -18.59 3.36 1.89
C SER A 169 -19.58 3.44 3.05
N ASP A 170 -19.65 2.41 3.88
CA ASP A 170 -20.42 2.46 5.14
C ASP A 170 -19.83 3.50 6.10
N VAL A 171 -20.44 3.63 7.29
CA VAL A 171 -19.97 4.55 8.34
C VAL A 171 -18.53 4.21 8.71
N ASN A 172 -17.59 4.98 8.17
CA ASN A 172 -16.22 4.96 8.59
C ASN A 172 -16.07 5.86 9.81
N GLY A 173 -15.40 5.35 10.85
CA GLY A 173 -15.04 6.18 11.99
C GLY A 173 -14.18 7.33 11.51
N LEU A 174 -14.48 8.54 11.98
CA LEU A 174 -13.56 9.68 11.95
C LEU A 174 -12.40 9.36 12.91
N ASN A 175 -11.57 8.39 12.55
CA ASN A 175 -10.27 8.27 13.16
C ASN A 175 -9.58 9.58 12.82
N GLY A 176 -9.13 10.31 13.83
CA GLY A 176 -8.38 11.53 13.65
C GLY A 176 -7.10 11.21 12.91
N ASP A 177 -7.17 11.20 11.58
CA ASP A 177 -6.03 11.11 10.68
C ASP A 177 -5.26 12.42 10.80
N SER A 178 -4.47 12.47 11.86
CA SER A 178 -3.29 13.30 11.95
C SER A 178 -2.35 12.86 10.82
N GLY A 179 -2.59 13.34 9.59
CA GLY A 179 -1.63 13.43 8.48
C GLY A 179 -0.63 12.28 8.34
N GLY A 180 -1.08 11.03 8.48
CA GLY A 180 -0.21 9.86 8.35
C GLY A 180 0.01 9.51 6.89
N TYR A 181 1.26 9.41 6.46
CA TYR A 181 1.59 8.80 5.17
C TYR A 181 1.44 7.28 5.29
N ASN A 182 0.77 6.65 4.31
CA ASN A 182 0.78 5.21 4.21
C ASN A 182 2.19 4.75 3.83
N LEU A 183 2.86 4.03 4.73
CA LEU A 183 4.21 3.50 4.50
C LEU A 183 4.21 2.31 3.53
N ASN A 184 3.04 1.73 3.25
CA ASN A 184 2.90 0.60 2.34
C ASN A 184 2.72 1.09 0.89
N ARG A 185 3.80 1.06 0.12
CA ARG A 185 3.84 1.47 -1.29
C ARG A 185 3.27 0.46 -2.29
N GLU A 186 2.89 -0.75 -1.84
CA GLU A 186 2.27 -1.74 -2.73
C GLU A 186 0.79 -1.42 -3.03
N ASN A 187 0.13 -0.69 -2.12
CA ASN A 187 -1.23 -0.21 -2.35
C ASN A 187 -1.14 1.17 -2.99
N THR A 188 -1.48 1.25 -4.28
CA THR A 188 -1.68 2.54 -4.94
C THR A 188 -2.74 3.32 -4.18
N VAL A 189 -2.43 4.55 -3.81
CA VAL A 189 -3.39 5.46 -3.19
C VAL A 189 -4.57 5.63 -4.16
N GLU A 190 -5.80 5.33 -3.72
CA GLU A 190 -6.99 5.41 -4.60
C GLU A 190 -7.23 6.86 -5.07
N GLN A 191 -7.00 7.85 -4.20
CA GLN A 191 -7.12 9.27 -4.51
C GLN A 191 -6.16 10.12 -3.67
N TYR A 192 -5.59 11.18 -4.25
CA TYR A 192 -4.83 12.20 -3.54
C TYR A 192 -5.70 13.40 -3.20
N SER A 193 -6.64 13.24 -2.26
CA SER A 193 -7.52 14.32 -1.82
C SER A 193 -7.43 14.57 -0.32
N SER A 194 -7.77 15.78 0.09
CA SER A 194 -7.95 16.11 1.50
C SER A 194 -9.25 15.53 2.05
N HIS A 195 -9.31 15.36 3.37
CA HIS A 195 -10.56 15.05 4.05
C HIS A 195 -11.51 16.26 4.04
N ILE A 196 -12.82 16.02 4.08
CA ILE A 196 -13.85 17.06 4.00
C ILE A 196 -13.74 18.12 5.12
N PHE A 197 -13.16 17.76 6.27
CA PHE A 197 -12.94 18.66 7.41
C PHE A 197 -11.49 19.16 7.54
N SER A 198 -10.65 18.96 6.53
CA SER A 198 -9.28 19.45 6.53
C SER A 198 -9.25 21.00 6.48
N LYS A 199 -8.24 21.60 7.11
CA LYS A 199 -8.03 23.06 7.03
C LYS A 199 -7.60 23.50 5.63
N LEU A 200 -6.81 22.67 4.95
CA LEU A 200 -6.35 22.88 3.58
C LEU A 200 -7.05 21.87 2.67
N GLN A 201 -8.03 22.36 1.91
CA GLN A 201 -8.79 21.55 0.97
C GLN A 201 -8.02 21.42 -0.34
N TYR A 202 -7.77 20.18 -0.77
CA TYR A 202 -7.24 19.86 -2.09
C TYR A 202 -7.91 18.59 -2.62
N GLU A 203 -8.00 18.47 -3.94
CA GLU A 203 -8.66 17.36 -4.60
C GLU A 203 -7.68 16.67 -5.54
N ASP A 204 -7.91 15.39 -5.77
CA ASP A 204 -7.14 14.60 -6.70
C ASP A 204 -7.30 15.12 -8.15
N LEU A 205 -6.22 15.18 -8.93
CA LEU A 205 -6.24 15.70 -10.30
C LEU A 205 -7.25 14.94 -11.17
N LYS A 206 -7.24 13.61 -11.14
CA LYS A 206 -8.12 12.81 -11.98
C LYS A 206 -9.57 13.03 -11.60
N LYS A 207 -9.84 13.04 -10.30
CA LYS A 207 -11.18 13.29 -9.75
C LYS A 207 -11.72 14.67 -10.14
N ALA A 208 -10.91 15.72 -10.04
CA ALA A 208 -11.32 17.08 -10.41
C ALA A 208 -11.77 17.18 -11.88
N HIS A 209 -11.18 16.39 -12.78
CA HIS A 209 -11.52 16.38 -14.20
C HIS A 209 -12.62 15.39 -14.58
N THR A 210 -12.79 14.27 -13.88
CA THR A 210 -13.81 13.26 -14.18
C THR A 210 -15.12 13.50 -13.45
N GLU A 211 -15.08 13.92 -12.17
CA GLU A 211 -16.24 14.08 -11.28
C GLU A 211 -16.83 15.50 -11.30
N THR A 212 -17.21 15.95 -12.49
CA THR A 212 -17.68 17.33 -12.71
C THR A 212 -19.17 17.56 -12.44
N VAL A 213 -19.96 16.53 -12.14
CA VAL A 213 -21.40 16.69 -11.89
C VAL A 213 -21.83 15.96 -10.61
N VAL A 214 -22.88 16.45 -9.96
CA VAL A 214 -23.43 15.79 -8.78
C VAL A 214 -24.27 14.58 -9.25
N PRO A 215 -23.97 13.34 -8.83
CA PRO A 215 -24.48 12.07 -9.34
C PRO A 215 -25.91 11.75 -8.84
N VAL A 216 -26.78 12.76 -8.75
CA VAL A 216 -28.17 12.61 -8.28
C VAL A 216 -29.09 12.69 -9.48
N THR A 217 -29.81 11.60 -9.71
CA THR A 217 -30.75 11.43 -10.83
C THR A 217 -32.19 11.70 -10.41
N GLU A 218 -33.09 11.92 -11.37
CA GLU A 218 -34.51 12.06 -11.09
C GLU A 218 -35.13 10.76 -10.53
N GLU A 219 -34.61 9.61 -10.94
CA GLU A 219 -34.98 8.31 -10.38
C GLU A 219 -34.70 8.23 -8.88
N ASP A 220 -33.61 8.83 -8.38
CA ASP A 220 -33.32 8.90 -6.95
C ASP A 220 -34.38 9.69 -6.18
N PHE A 221 -34.87 10.77 -6.79
CA PHE A 221 -35.95 11.55 -6.22
C PHE A 221 -37.29 10.80 -6.25
N ILE A 222 -37.55 10.00 -7.29
CA ILE A 222 -38.78 9.22 -7.43
C ILE A 222 -38.79 8.02 -6.46
N ASN A 223 -37.67 7.30 -6.35
CA ASN A 223 -37.52 6.09 -5.55
C ASN A 223 -37.44 6.37 -4.04
N LYS A 224 -37.11 7.60 -3.64
CA LYS A 224 -37.11 7.99 -2.23
C LYS A 224 -38.53 8.03 -1.69
N GLU A 225 -38.73 7.47 -0.51
CA GLU A 225 -40.01 7.52 0.19
C GLU A 225 -40.46 8.98 0.40
N LYS A 226 -41.71 9.27 0.05
CA LYS A 226 -42.30 10.61 0.12
C LYS A 226 -43.45 10.58 1.11
N TYR A 227 -43.53 11.62 1.93
CA TYR A 227 -44.57 11.77 2.93
C TYR A 227 -45.50 12.92 2.51
N ARG A 228 -46.80 12.71 2.63
CA ARG A 228 -47.83 13.69 2.22
C ARG A 228 -47.98 14.80 3.25
N ASN A 229 -47.72 14.51 4.52
CA ASN A 229 -47.83 15.45 5.62
C ASN A 229 -46.80 15.15 6.73
N ILE A 230 -46.72 16.05 7.70
CA ILE A 230 -45.76 15.97 8.82
C ILE A 230 -46.05 14.77 9.72
N ASP A 231 -47.33 14.40 9.90
CA ASP A 231 -47.72 13.27 10.75
C ASP A 231 -47.23 11.94 10.19
N GLU A 232 -47.30 11.73 8.88
CA GLU A 232 -46.79 10.54 8.19
C GLU A 232 -45.27 10.45 8.32
N LEU A 233 -44.56 11.58 8.18
CA LEU A 233 -43.12 11.66 8.41
C LEU A 233 -42.75 11.31 9.87
N ASN A 234 -43.52 11.81 10.84
CA ASN A 234 -43.28 11.53 12.26
C ASN A 234 -43.49 10.06 12.59
N ARG A 235 -44.57 9.44 12.08
CA ARG A 235 -44.82 8.00 12.24
C ARG A 235 -43.73 7.15 11.60
N ALA A 236 -43.25 7.53 10.41
CA ALA A 236 -42.15 6.84 9.75
C ALA A 236 -40.86 6.90 10.60
N ARG A 237 -40.57 8.05 11.21
CA ARG A 237 -39.42 8.22 12.13
C ARG A 237 -39.58 7.44 13.43
N GLU A 238 -40.78 7.36 14.00
CA GLU A 238 -41.05 6.60 15.21
C GLU A 238 -40.91 5.09 15.00
N ASN A 239 -41.22 4.61 13.79
CA ASN A 239 -41.05 3.20 13.41
C ASN A 239 -39.62 2.83 13.00
N GLN A 240 -38.71 3.81 12.86
CA GLN A 240 -37.31 3.51 12.58
C GLN A 240 -36.64 2.91 13.82
N ASP A 241 -35.98 1.76 13.65
CA ASP A 241 -35.14 1.19 14.69
C ASP A 241 -33.83 1.99 14.80
N VAL A 242 -33.82 2.99 15.67
CA VAL A 242 -32.65 3.82 15.97
C VAL A 242 -31.90 3.31 17.20
N SER A 243 -32.10 2.03 17.58
CA SER A 243 -31.43 1.48 18.75
C SER A 243 -29.91 1.44 18.56
N ALA A 244 -29.18 1.79 19.64
CA ALA A 244 -27.74 1.68 19.64
C ALA A 244 -27.32 0.22 19.44
N MET A 245 -26.22 0.01 18.71
CA MET A 245 -25.69 -1.33 18.47
C MET A 245 -25.51 -2.11 19.78
N SER A 246 -25.92 -3.39 19.80
CA SER A 246 -25.76 -4.23 20.97
C SER A 246 -24.28 -4.31 21.41
N LEU A 247 -24.04 -4.45 22.72
CA LEU A 247 -22.68 -4.58 23.27
C LEU A 247 -21.91 -5.77 22.66
N LYS A 248 -22.59 -6.87 22.35
CA LYS A 248 -22.00 -8.03 21.66
C LYS A 248 -21.57 -7.69 20.24
N SER A 249 -22.43 -6.99 19.49
CA SER A 249 -22.13 -6.53 18.13
C SER A 249 -20.97 -5.54 18.11
N SER A 250 -20.96 -4.59 19.05
CA SER A 250 -19.88 -3.61 19.21
C SER A 250 -18.54 -4.29 19.51
N LYS A 251 -18.49 -5.22 20.47
CA LYS A 251 -17.28 -6.01 20.77
C LYS A 251 -16.76 -6.77 19.55
N LYS A 252 -17.66 -7.38 18.77
CA LYS A 252 -17.28 -8.09 17.53
C LYS A 252 -16.67 -7.14 16.49
N ILE A 253 -17.19 -5.92 16.36
CA ILE A 253 -16.62 -4.90 15.45
C ILE A 253 -15.22 -4.49 15.91
N LEU A 254 -15.02 -4.27 17.20
CA LEU A 254 -13.71 -3.92 17.75
C LEU A 254 -12.68 -5.05 17.56
N GLU A 255 -13.09 -6.30 17.79
CA GLU A 255 -12.24 -7.46 17.55
C GLU A 255 -11.86 -7.60 16.07
N ASN A 256 -12.84 -7.49 15.17
CA ASN A 256 -12.59 -7.51 13.73
C ASN A 256 -11.67 -6.37 13.28
N ARG A 257 -11.81 -5.18 13.86
CA ARG A 257 -10.91 -4.04 13.59
C ARG A 257 -9.49 -4.37 14.02
N LYS A 258 -9.31 -4.89 15.24
CA LYS A 258 -8.00 -5.30 15.74
C LYS A 258 -7.34 -6.36 14.85
N ILE A 259 -8.11 -7.35 14.40
CA ILE A 259 -7.61 -8.38 13.48
C ILE A 259 -7.12 -7.73 12.17
N LYS A 260 -7.91 -6.84 11.58
CA LYS A 260 -7.52 -6.11 10.35
C LYS A 260 -6.28 -5.25 10.57
N ASP A 261 -6.17 -4.57 11.71
CA ASP A 261 -5.02 -3.74 12.04
C ASP A 261 -3.74 -4.59 12.19
N ASP A 262 -3.85 -5.76 12.84
CA ASP A 262 -2.75 -6.72 12.96
C ASP A 262 -2.32 -7.28 11.59
N GLU A 263 -3.28 -7.59 10.71
CA GLU A 263 -3.04 -8.01 9.33
C GLU A 263 -2.32 -6.93 8.52
N LEU A 264 -2.81 -5.69 8.58
CA LEU A 264 -2.20 -4.54 7.90
C LEU A 264 -0.80 -4.26 8.42
N ALA A 265 -0.58 -4.38 9.73
CA ALA A 265 0.74 -4.23 10.33
C ALA A 265 1.72 -5.31 9.84
N ALA A 266 1.28 -6.57 9.75
CA ALA A 266 2.10 -7.66 9.24
C ALA A 266 2.45 -7.48 7.74
N ILE A 267 1.47 -7.08 6.93
CA ILE A 267 1.69 -6.77 5.50
C ILE A 267 2.68 -5.61 5.35
N THR A 268 2.48 -4.52 6.10
CA THR A 268 3.36 -3.36 6.05
C THR A 268 4.79 -3.73 6.46
N ALA A 269 4.94 -4.51 7.53
CA ALA A 269 6.26 -4.99 7.97
C ALA A 269 6.96 -5.82 6.89
N PHE A 270 6.23 -6.75 6.26
CA PHE A 270 6.77 -7.55 5.16
C PHE A 270 7.20 -6.68 3.98
N ASN A 271 6.35 -5.74 3.56
CA ASN A 271 6.62 -4.87 2.42
C ASN A 271 7.81 -3.95 2.67
N LEU A 272 7.94 -3.39 3.88
CA LEU A 272 9.10 -2.57 4.27
C LEU A 272 10.39 -3.39 4.28
N LEU A 273 10.37 -4.61 4.82
CA LEU A 273 11.55 -5.49 4.80
C LEU A 273 11.96 -5.86 3.37
N LYS A 274 10.98 -6.16 2.51
CA LYS A 274 11.23 -6.44 1.09
C LYS A 274 11.83 -5.22 0.37
N GLN A 275 11.28 -4.03 0.60
CA GLN A 275 11.82 -2.79 0.06
C GLN A 275 13.25 -2.54 0.54
N GLN A 276 13.54 -2.80 1.83
CA GLN A 276 14.90 -2.69 2.34
C GLN A 276 15.86 -3.65 1.63
N GLU A 277 15.46 -4.91 1.41
CA GLU A 277 16.26 -5.88 0.64
C GLU A 277 16.54 -5.38 -0.80
N GLU A 278 15.53 -4.79 -1.46
CA GLU A 278 15.66 -4.21 -2.80
C GLU A 278 16.59 -2.99 -2.82
N VAL A 279 16.47 -2.08 -1.84
CA VAL A 279 17.36 -0.91 -1.67
C VAL A 279 18.80 -1.36 -1.44
N GLU A 280 19.02 -2.38 -0.61
CA GLU A 280 20.36 -2.92 -0.37
C GLU A 280 20.98 -3.54 -1.63
N LYS A 281 20.18 -4.22 -2.46
CA LYS A 281 20.63 -4.76 -3.77
C LYS A 281 20.97 -3.63 -4.74
N SER A 282 20.06 -2.68 -4.92
CA SER A 282 20.26 -1.50 -5.77
C SER A 282 21.49 -0.69 -5.37
N ASN A 283 21.70 -0.46 -4.07
CA ASN A 283 22.90 0.22 -3.56
C ASN A 283 24.19 -0.56 -3.89
N LYS A 284 24.19 -1.89 -3.79
CA LYS A 284 25.35 -2.72 -4.18
C LYS A 284 25.64 -2.60 -5.68
N GLU A 285 24.59 -2.60 -6.51
CA GLU A 285 24.72 -2.41 -7.96
C GLU A 285 25.27 -1.03 -8.31
N TRP A 286 24.78 0.02 -7.65
CA TRP A 286 25.30 1.38 -7.78
C TRP A 286 26.82 1.43 -7.54
N TRP A 287 27.27 0.89 -6.40
CA TRP A 287 28.69 0.85 -6.06
C TRP A 287 29.51 -0.03 -7.01
N MET A 288 28.94 -1.14 -7.49
CA MET A 288 29.59 -2.00 -8.48
C MET A 288 29.84 -1.27 -9.81
N HIS A 289 28.85 -0.58 -10.33
CA HIS A 289 29.00 0.22 -11.55
C HIS A 289 29.99 1.37 -11.36
N LEU A 290 29.98 2.01 -10.20
CA LEU A 290 30.91 3.08 -9.88
C LEU A 290 32.37 2.56 -9.79
N LYS A 291 32.57 1.30 -9.37
CA LYS A 291 33.89 0.63 -9.43
C LYS A 291 34.36 0.37 -10.86
N GLN A 292 33.43 0.05 -11.77
CA GLN A 292 33.70 -0.22 -13.19
C GLN A 292 33.97 1.04 -14.02
N LEU A 293 33.79 2.24 -13.46
CA LEU A 293 34.25 3.46 -14.10
C LEU A 293 35.78 3.41 -14.24
N ASN A 294 36.20 3.22 -15.48
CA ASN A 294 37.58 3.45 -15.90
C ASN A 294 37.85 4.95 -15.98
N ASN A 295 39.10 5.33 -15.65
CA ASN A 295 39.60 6.69 -15.84
C ASN A 295 39.64 7.05 -17.32
#